data_AF-A0A1V4X7N9-F1
#
_entry.id   AF-A0A1V4X7N9-F1
#
_cell.length_a   1.000
_cell.length_b   1.000
_cell.length_c   1.000
_cell.angle_alpha   90.00
_cell.angle_beta   90.00
_cell.angle_gamma   90.00
#
_symmetry.space_group_name_H-M   'P 1'
#
loop_
_entity.id
_entity.type
_entity.pdbx_description
1 polymer ?
#
loop_
_entity_poly.entity_id
_entity_poly.type
_entity_poly.pdbx_seq_one_letter_code
_entity_poly.pdbx_strand_id
1 'polypeptide(L)'
;MEFMDLFRPKWKHSDLRVRKAAVAKLTDQRKLYLVVTNDHSWEIQEAALSKIDDQARLADIVAYGWGKAREAATSKLTDQTRLADLAQNDGDVRVRVAAYRKLGNEQAAKREIEKETEMVVWCEKCQKVLGTGDYRTDSVQPPSAKEMEADYFFDQSTCNKCRSTVNFVRRNEINYSGRRRIENELRGVN
;
A
#
# COMPACT_ATOMS: atom_id res chain seq x y z
N MET A 1 31.84 -14.89 2.70
CA MET A 1 31.15 -14.52 3.96
C MET A 1 30.93 -15.71 4.90
N GLU A 2 31.55 -16.88 4.68
CA GLU A 2 31.15 -18.12 5.38
C GLU A 2 31.65 -18.26 6.83
N PHE A 3 32.80 -17.68 7.19
CA PHE A 3 33.36 -17.90 8.53
C PHE A 3 32.48 -17.35 9.66
N MET A 4 31.85 -16.19 9.45
CA MET A 4 30.98 -15.56 10.47
C MET A 4 29.64 -16.30 10.64
N ASP A 5 29.21 -17.06 9.64
CA ASP A 5 27.93 -17.77 9.67
C ASP A 5 27.94 -18.96 10.64
N LEU A 6 29.12 -19.52 10.95
CA LEU A 6 29.29 -20.61 11.91
C LEU A 6 28.91 -20.20 13.34
N PHE A 7 29.11 -18.93 13.69
CA PHE A 7 28.90 -18.40 15.04
C PHE A 7 27.59 -17.64 15.20
N ARG A 8 26.91 -17.31 14.09
CA ARG A 8 25.64 -16.61 14.14
C ARG A 8 24.50 -17.58 14.46
N PRO A 9 23.47 -17.14 15.22
CA PRO A 9 22.23 -17.88 15.29
C PRO A 9 21.68 -18.14 13.88
N LYS A 10 21.15 -19.35 13.63
CA LYS A 10 20.71 -19.75 12.28
C LYS A 10 19.69 -18.80 11.63
N TRP A 11 18.91 -18.08 12.42
CA TRP A 11 17.96 -17.08 11.95
C TRP A 11 18.60 -15.74 11.50
N LYS A 12 19.93 -15.57 11.67
CA LYS A 12 20.73 -14.45 11.15
C LYS A 12 21.77 -14.88 10.10
N HIS A 13 21.69 -16.12 9.61
CA HIS A 13 22.63 -16.70 8.65
C HIS A 13 22.58 -15.97 7.30
N SER A 14 23.68 -15.88 6.55
CA SER A 14 23.68 -15.21 5.23
C SER A 14 22.77 -15.89 4.20
N ASP A 15 22.73 -17.23 4.20
CA ASP A 15 21.81 -18.03 3.38
C ASP A 15 20.34 -17.90 3.83
N LEU A 16 19.50 -17.42 2.91
CA LEU A 16 18.06 -17.26 3.09
C LEU A 16 17.35 -18.57 3.44
N ARG A 17 17.76 -19.71 2.85
CA ARG A 17 17.15 -21.03 3.12
C ARG A 17 17.38 -21.45 4.57
N VAL A 18 18.60 -21.23 5.07
CA VAL A 18 18.96 -21.51 6.47
C VAL A 18 18.15 -20.60 7.42
N ARG A 19 18.05 -19.30 7.12
CA ARG A 19 17.22 -18.38 7.91
C ARG A 19 15.76 -18.79 7.94
N LYS A 20 15.17 -19.10 6.77
CA LYS A 20 13.76 -19.50 6.65
C LYS A 20 13.46 -20.73 7.51
N ALA A 21 14.30 -21.76 7.39
CA ALA A 21 14.16 -22.99 8.18
C ALA A 21 14.31 -22.73 9.69
N ALA A 22 15.17 -21.79 10.10
CA ALA A 22 15.34 -21.41 11.49
C ALA A 22 14.12 -20.65 12.03
N VAL A 23 13.61 -19.66 11.29
CA VAL A 23 12.42 -18.88 11.66
C VAL A 23 11.18 -19.76 11.77
N ALA A 24 11.04 -20.75 10.87
CA ALA A 24 9.95 -21.72 10.93
C ALA A 24 9.91 -22.49 12.27
N LYS A 25 11.05 -22.68 12.94
CA LYS A 25 11.14 -23.36 14.25
C LYS A 25 11.17 -22.40 15.45
N LEU A 26 11.28 -21.10 15.21
CA LEU A 26 11.43 -20.09 16.26
C LEU A 26 10.08 -19.80 16.95
N THR A 27 10.07 -19.77 18.28
CA THR A 27 8.87 -19.48 19.11
C THR A 27 9.03 -18.25 19.99
N ASP A 28 10.28 -17.85 20.24
CA ASP A 28 10.64 -16.69 21.06
C ASP A 28 10.15 -15.40 20.39
N GLN A 29 9.18 -14.74 21.02
CA GLN A 29 8.52 -13.54 20.51
C GLN A 29 9.48 -12.37 20.31
N ARG A 30 10.50 -12.23 21.18
CA ARG A 30 11.52 -11.18 21.05
C ARG A 30 12.41 -11.45 19.83
N LYS A 31 12.82 -12.71 19.62
CA LYS A 31 13.64 -13.05 18.44
C LYS A 31 12.83 -12.94 17.14
N LEU A 32 11.55 -13.33 17.15
CA LEU A 32 10.65 -13.13 16.01
C LEU A 32 10.52 -11.65 15.66
N TYR A 33 10.29 -10.77 16.65
CA TYR A 33 10.30 -9.32 16.45
C TYR A 33 11.61 -8.83 15.81
N LEU A 34 12.76 -9.27 16.34
CA LEU A 34 14.06 -8.89 15.77
C LEU A 34 14.24 -9.36 14.32
N VAL A 35 13.67 -10.51 13.94
CA VAL A 35 13.68 -10.96 12.54
C VAL A 35 12.87 -10.00 11.67
N VAL A 36 11.64 -9.65 12.09
CA VAL A 36 10.77 -8.73 11.34
C VAL A 36 11.45 -7.38 11.12
N THR A 37 12.12 -6.83 12.13
CA THR A 37 12.70 -5.48 12.03
C THR A 37 14.08 -5.43 11.36
N ASN A 38 14.78 -6.55 11.19
CA ASN A 38 16.18 -6.55 10.71
C ASN A 38 16.45 -7.45 9.49
N ASP A 39 15.60 -8.42 9.17
CA ASP A 39 15.79 -9.21 7.94
C ASP A 39 15.50 -8.34 6.72
N HIS A 40 16.17 -8.61 5.60
CA HIS A 40 16.01 -7.85 4.36
C HIS A 40 15.02 -8.52 3.41
N SER A 41 14.71 -9.80 3.63
CA SER A 41 13.75 -10.55 2.83
C SER A 41 12.35 -10.45 3.43
N TRP A 42 11.41 -9.91 2.65
CA TRP A 42 9.99 -9.89 3.02
C TRP A 42 9.46 -11.28 3.37
N GLU A 43 9.87 -12.33 2.64
CA GLU A 43 9.44 -13.72 2.91
C GLU A 43 9.83 -14.17 4.32
N ILE A 44 10.98 -13.75 4.81
CA ILE A 44 11.46 -14.07 6.16
C ILE A 44 10.75 -13.21 7.21
N GLN A 45 10.59 -11.91 6.92
CA GLN A 45 9.84 -10.99 7.79
C GLN A 45 8.40 -11.48 7.98
N GLU A 46 7.71 -11.84 6.90
CA GLU A 46 6.33 -12.34 6.92
C GLU A 46 6.23 -13.66 7.70
N ALA A 47 7.15 -14.61 7.46
CA ALA A 47 7.19 -15.86 8.20
C ALA A 47 7.39 -15.64 9.71
N ALA A 48 8.20 -14.65 10.11
CA ALA A 48 8.36 -14.30 11.52
C ALA A 48 7.12 -13.59 12.07
N LEU A 49 6.59 -12.59 11.35
CA LEU A 49 5.45 -11.78 11.75
C LEU A 49 4.17 -12.60 11.94
N SER A 50 3.94 -13.59 11.08
CA SER A 50 2.80 -14.51 11.21
C SER A 50 2.77 -15.24 12.55
N LYS A 51 3.93 -15.40 13.22
CA LYS A 51 4.08 -16.08 14.52
C LYS A 51 4.15 -15.12 15.73
N ILE A 52 4.09 -13.80 15.51
CA ILE A 52 4.09 -12.82 16.60
C ILE A 52 2.67 -12.60 17.08
N ASP A 53 2.38 -12.98 18.32
CA ASP A 53 1.07 -12.73 18.96
C ASP A 53 1.17 -11.74 20.14
N ASP A 54 2.39 -11.37 20.52
CA ASP A 54 2.67 -10.30 21.48
C ASP A 54 2.18 -8.95 20.95
N GLN A 55 1.12 -8.42 21.57
CA GLN A 55 0.46 -7.17 21.17
C GLN A 55 1.39 -5.95 21.32
N ALA A 56 2.32 -5.95 22.27
CA ALA A 56 3.28 -4.85 22.41
C ALA A 56 4.25 -4.84 21.22
N ARG A 57 4.70 -6.02 20.77
CA ARG A 57 5.55 -6.14 19.58
C ARG A 57 4.83 -5.78 18.29
N LEU A 58 3.57 -6.16 18.14
CA LEU A 58 2.75 -5.75 17.00
C LEU A 58 2.58 -4.23 16.98
N ALA A 59 2.30 -3.61 18.13
CA ALA A 59 2.20 -2.16 18.26
C ALA A 59 3.52 -1.45 17.88
N ASP A 60 4.67 -1.97 18.32
CA ASP A 60 6.00 -1.46 17.93
C ASP A 60 6.18 -1.51 16.40
N ILE A 61 5.85 -2.63 15.76
CA ILE A 61 5.98 -2.80 14.30
C ILE A 61 5.05 -1.84 13.55
N VAL A 62 3.84 -1.61 14.04
CA VAL A 62 2.91 -0.64 13.45
C VAL A 62 3.45 0.78 13.54
N ALA A 63 4.07 1.16 14.66
CA ALA A 63 4.59 2.51 14.87
C ALA A 63 5.88 2.79 14.09
N TYR A 64 6.79 1.81 14.02
CA TYR A 64 8.17 2.04 13.54
C TYR A 64 8.59 1.17 12.35
N GLY A 65 7.83 0.13 12.03
CA GLY A 65 8.07 -0.70 10.85
C GLY A 65 7.74 0.03 9.55
N TRP A 66 8.02 -0.57 8.41
CA TRP A 66 7.79 0.03 7.09
C TRP A 66 7.03 -0.91 6.15
N GLY A 67 6.29 -0.33 5.21
CA GLY A 67 5.61 -1.04 4.13
C GLY A 67 4.73 -2.21 4.60
N LYS A 68 4.90 -3.37 3.97
CA LYS A 68 4.08 -4.57 4.21
C LYS A 68 4.10 -5.07 5.66
N ALA A 69 5.17 -4.81 6.40
CA ALA A 69 5.26 -5.22 7.81
C ALA A 69 4.25 -4.46 8.69
N ARG A 70 4.03 -3.16 8.44
CA ARG A 70 3.05 -2.36 9.19
C ARG A 70 1.63 -2.85 8.91
N GLU A 71 1.31 -3.08 7.65
CA GLU A 71 0.00 -3.59 7.20
C GLU A 71 -0.33 -4.95 7.86
N ALA A 72 0.61 -5.89 7.77
CA ALA A 72 0.45 -7.22 8.34
C ALA A 72 0.37 -7.18 9.89
N ALA A 73 1.16 -6.33 10.56
CA ALA A 73 1.07 -6.16 12.00
C ALA A 73 -0.27 -5.53 12.43
N THR A 74 -0.77 -4.54 11.67
CA THR A 74 -2.08 -3.91 11.88
C THR A 74 -3.21 -4.94 11.82
N SER A 75 -3.12 -5.89 10.89
CA SER A 75 -4.10 -6.98 10.73
C SER A 75 -4.14 -7.95 11.92
N LYS A 76 -3.09 -7.99 12.74
CA LYS A 76 -3.01 -8.81 13.96
C LYS A 76 -3.29 -8.04 15.25
N LEU A 77 -3.29 -6.71 15.21
CA LEU A 77 -3.52 -5.86 16.38
C LEU A 77 -4.95 -6.02 16.91
N THR A 78 -5.12 -6.05 18.24
CA THR A 78 -6.45 -6.19 18.87
C THR A 78 -6.96 -4.91 19.53
N ASP A 79 -6.08 -3.93 19.77
CA ASP A 79 -6.42 -2.63 20.36
C ASP A 79 -7.35 -1.83 19.43
N GLN A 80 -8.62 -1.76 19.80
CA GLN A 80 -9.67 -1.12 18.99
C GLN A 80 -9.47 0.40 18.86
N THR A 81 -8.98 1.06 19.93
CA THR A 81 -8.74 2.51 19.91
C THR A 81 -7.61 2.84 18.97
N ARG A 82 -6.52 2.06 19.03
CA ARG A 82 -5.38 2.23 18.12
C ARG A 82 -5.74 1.89 16.68
N LEU A 83 -6.54 0.85 16.45
CA LEU A 83 -7.05 0.54 15.12
C LEU A 83 -7.92 1.67 14.55
N ALA A 84 -8.78 2.28 15.35
CA ALA A 84 -9.61 3.41 14.91
C ALA A 84 -8.76 4.63 14.52
N ASP A 85 -7.72 4.93 15.30
CA ASP A 85 -6.76 5.99 14.98
C ASP A 85 -6.03 5.71 13.66
N LEU A 86 -5.47 4.51 13.50
CA LEU A 86 -4.80 4.10 12.26
C LEU A 86 -5.73 4.18 11.05
N ALA A 87 -6.98 3.73 11.19
CA ALA A 87 -7.96 3.74 10.11
C ALA A 87 -8.28 5.16 9.61
N GLN A 88 -8.27 6.15 10.51
CA GLN A 88 -8.61 7.53 10.16
C GLN A 88 -7.39 8.37 9.77
N ASN A 89 -6.24 8.15 10.42
CA ASN A 89 -5.13 9.10 10.43
C ASN A 89 -3.82 8.57 9.83
N ASP A 90 -3.70 7.27 9.55
CA ASP A 90 -2.44 6.74 9.02
C ASP A 90 -2.15 7.24 7.59
N GLY A 91 -0.90 7.63 7.35
CA GLY A 91 -0.46 8.13 6.04
C GLY A 91 -0.44 7.05 4.95
N ASP A 92 -0.33 5.76 5.32
CA ASP A 92 -0.33 4.65 4.37
C ASP A 92 -1.75 4.07 4.21
N VAL A 93 -2.29 4.16 2.99
CA VAL A 93 -3.61 3.63 2.66
C VAL A 93 -3.73 2.13 2.97
N ARG A 94 -2.65 1.35 2.83
CA ARG A 94 -2.68 -0.09 3.14
C ARG A 94 -2.90 -0.33 4.62
N VAL A 95 -2.29 0.50 5.48
CA VAL A 95 -2.50 0.45 6.92
C VAL A 95 -3.91 0.90 7.29
N ARG A 96 -4.42 1.98 6.67
CA ARG A 96 -5.83 2.40 6.88
C ARG A 96 -6.82 1.30 6.51
N VAL A 97 -6.65 0.68 5.34
CA VAL A 97 -7.48 -0.42 4.85
C VAL A 97 -7.40 -1.64 5.77
N ALA A 98 -6.20 -2.05 6.17
CA ALA A 98 -6.01 -3.15 7.12
C ALA A 98 -6.69 -2.86 8.46
N ALA A 99 -6.61 -1.63 8.96
CA ALA A 99 -7.26 -1.22 10.19
C ALA A 99 -8.79 -1.25 10.08
N TYR A 100 -9.39 -0.71 9.01
CA TYR A 100 -10.84 -0.80 8.77
C TYR A 100 -11.32 -2.24 8.66
N ARG A 101 -10.59 -3.10 7.94
CA ARG A 101 -10.89 -4.54 7.85
C ARG A 101 -10.86 -5.19 9.22
N LYS A 102 -9.84 -4.88 10.03
CA LYS A 102 -9.71 -5.42 11.38
C LYS A 102 -10.82 -4.97 12.33
N LEU A 103 -11.34 -3.76 12.13
CA LEU A 103 -12.53 -3.22 12.82
C LEU A 103 -13.86 -3.77 12.26
N GLY A 104 -13.83 -4.63 11.24
CA GLY A 104 -15.03 -5.19 10.60
C GLY A 104 -15.75 -4.21 9.67
N ASN A 105 -15.14 -3.06 9.33
CA ASN A 105 -15.74 -2.05 8.46
C ASN A 105 -15.25 -2.20 7.01
N GLU A 106 -15.72 -3.26 6.35
CA GLU A 106 -15.35 -3.55 4.96
C GLU A 106 -15.76 -2.44 3.99
N GLN A 107 -16.88 -1.75 4.25
CA GLN A 107 -17.33 -0.65 3.39
C GLN A 107 -16.39 0.56 3.47
N ALA A 108 -15.87 0.90 4.65
CA ALA A 108 -14.89 1.97 4.79
C ALA A 108 -13.55 1.58 4.14
N ALA A 109 -13.12 0.32 4.28
CA ALA A 109 -11.95 -0.19 3.58
C ALA A 109 -12.08 -0.05 2.06
N LYS A 110 -13.23 -0.43 1.49
CA LYS A 110 -13.52 -0.24 0.06
C LYS A 110 -13.51 1.22 -0.35
N ARG A 111 -14.11 2.11 0.43
CA ARG A 111 -14.11 3.55 0.16
C ARG A 111 -12.70 4.15 0.17
N GLU A 112 -11.82 3.71 1.06
CA GLU A 112 -10.42 4.17 1.05
C GLU A 112 -9.68 3.72 -0.21
N ILE A 113 -9.89 2.46 -0.63
CA ILE A 113 -9.35 1.97 -1.91
C ILE A 113 -9.96 2.78 -3.06
N GLU A 114 -11.27 2.99 -3.05
CA GLU A 114 -11.99 3.76 -4.07
C GLU A 114 -11.44 5.18 -4.17
N LYS A 115 -11.25 5.92 -3.08
CA LYS A 115 -10.66 7.28 -3.11
C LYS A 115 -9.29 7.32 -3.77
N GLU A 116 -8.44 6.34 -3.48
CA GLU A 116 -7.14 6.21 -4.13
C GLU A 116 -7.28 5.88 -5.62
N THR A 117 -8.34 5.18 -6.04
CA THR A 117 -8.63 4.89 -7.45
C THR A 117 -9.47 5.96 -8.17
N GLU A 118 -10.30 6.74 -7.47
CA GLU A 118 -11.18 7.79 -8.01
C GLU A 118 -10.38 9.00 -8.45
N MET A 119 -9.15 9.15 -7.93
CA MET A 119 -8.13 10.00 -8.53
C MET A 119 -7.78 9.60 -9.99
N VAL A 120 -8.26 8.44 -10.47
CA VAL A 120 -8.08 7.89 -11.83
C VAL A 120 -9.43 7.79 -12.59
N VAL A 121 -10.59 7.97 -11.94
CA VAL A 121 -11.88 7.86 -12.62
C VAL A 121 -12.29 9.19 -13.22
N TRP A 122 -11.87 9.37 -14.46
CA TRP A 122 -12.45 10.31 -15.39
C TRP A 122 -13.98 10.18 -15.41
N CYS A 123 -14.66 11.32 -15.35
CA CYS A 123 -16.11 11.39 -15.47
C CYS A 123 -16.55 10.76 -16.82
N GLU A 124 -17.56 9.88 -16.79
CA GLU A 124 -18.23 9.28 -17.96
C GLU A 124 -18.59 10.34 -19.04
N LYS A 125 -18.81 11.58 -18.60
CA LYS A 125 -19.11 12.75 -19.42
C LYS A 125 -17.88 13.27 -20.18
N CYS A 126 -16.68 13.23 -19.58
CA CYS A 126 -15.41 13.54 -20.27
C CYS A 126 -15.03 12.42 -21.28
N GLN A 127 -15.36 11.17 -20.97
CA GLN A 127 -15.16 10.02 -21.85
C GLN A 127 -15.97 10.11 -23.15
N LYS A 128 -17.21 10.63 -23.09
CA LYS A 128 -18.07 10.85 -24.27
C LYS A 128 -17.67 12.08 -25.10
N VAL A 129 -17.14 13.12 -24.46
CA VAL A 129 -16.76 14.38 -25.13
C VAL A 129 -15.46 14.25 -25.92
N LEU A 130 -14.50 13.43 -25.46
CA LEU A 130 -13.21 13.23 -26.15
C LEU A 130 -13.24 12.24 -27.33
N GLY A 131 -14.41 11.67 -27.64
CA GLY A 131 -14.69 11.03 -28.93
C GLY A 131 -13.69 9.99 -29.44
N THR A 132 -12.93 9.30 -28.57
CA THR A 132 -11.90 8.35 -29.01
C THR A 132 -11.89 7.10 -28.13
N GLY A 133 -11.61 5.97 -28.78
CA GLY A 133 -11.77 4.64 -28.22
C GLY A 133 -10.84 4.29 -27.07
N ASP A 134 -11.18 3.16 -26.45
CA ASP A 134 -10.44 2.38 -25.45
C ASP A 134 -9.05 2.92 -25.07
N TYR A 135 -8.99 3.77 -24.04
CA TYR A 135 -7.75 4.30 -23.48
C TYR A 135 -7.06 3.25 -22.60
N ARG A 136 -6.71 2.12 -23.21
CA ARG A 136 -5.85 1.10 -22.62
C ARG A 136 -4.47 1.17 -23.27
N THR A 137 -3.70 2.23 -23.06
CA THR A 137 -2.24 2.17 -23.17
C THR A 137 -1.57 3.42 -22.59
N ASP A 138 -0.45 3.20 -21.93
CA ASP A 138 0.40 4.14 -21.22
C ASP A 138 1.15 5.15 -22.13
N SER A 139 0.57 5.57 -23.25
CA SER A 139 1.29 6.32 -24.30
C SER A 139 0.58 7.55 -24.86
N VAL A 140 -0.54 8.00 -24.29
CA VAL A 140 -1.24 9.20 -24.78
C VAL A 140 -1.07 10.35 -23.78
N GLN A 141 -0.38 11.41 -24.19
CA GLN A 141 -0.35 12.65 -23.42
C GLN A 141 -1.73 13.33 -23.48
N PRO A 142 -2.25 13.85 -22.36
CA PRO A 142 -3.51 14.58 -22.38
C PRO A 142 -3.40 15.83 -23.26
N PRO A 143 -4.50 16.26 -23.92
CA PRO A 143 -4.50 17.45 -24.76
C PRO A 143 -4.08 18.69 -23.97
N SER A 144 -3.46 19.63 -24.66
CA SER A 144 -3.06 20.92 -24.12
C SER A 144 -4.27 21.80 -23.82
N ALA A 145 -4.14 22.72 -22.85
CA ALA A 145 -5.23 23.62 -22.45
C ALA A 145 -5.77 24.47 -23.61
N LYS A 146 -4.95 24.76 -24.63
CA LYS A 146 -5.37 25.48 -25.84
C LYS A 146 -6.28 24.65 -26.76
N GLU A 147 -6.14 23.33 -26.76
CA GLU A 147 -6.99 22.42 -27.56
C GLU A 147 -8.36 22.22 -26.91
N MET A 148 -8.46 22.43 -25.59
CA MET A 148 -9.72 22.29 -24.83
C MET A 148 -10.61 23.54 -24.87
N GLU A 149 -10.09 24.69 -25.31
CA GLU A 149 -10.83 25.97 -25.34
C GLU A 149 -11.57 26.23 -26.67
N ALA A 150 -11.25 25.47 -27.73
CA ALA A 150 -11.68 25.81 -29.09
C ALA A 150 -13.09 25.33 -29.45
N ASP A 151 -13.63 24.30 -28.80
CA ASP A 151 -14.95 23.76 -29.12
C ASP A 151 -15.73 23.42 -27.84
N TYR A 152 -16.95 23.95 -27.75
CA TYR A 152 -18.01 23.68 -26.77
C TYR A 152 -18.02 24.46 -25.44
N PHE A 153 -19.15 25.16 -25.29
CA PHE A 153 -19.67 25.82 -24.10
C PHE A 153 -19.90 24.80 -22.98
N PHE A 154 -18.90 24.57 -22.13
CA PHE A 154 -19.00 23.76 -20.91
C PHE A 154 -18.80 24.66 -19.68
N ASP A 155 -19.69 24.53 -18.69
CA ASP A 155 -19.62 25.24 -17.41
C ASP A 155 -18.20 25.16 -16.78
N GLN A 156 -17.56 26.33 -16.63
CA GLN A 156 -16.20 26.49 -16.12
C GLN A 156 -16.01 25.89 -14.72
N SER A 157 -17.06 25.73 -13.92
CA SER A 157 -16.96 25.15 -12.58
C SER A 157 -16.57 23.68 -12.60
N THR A 158 -17.03 22.94 -13.61
CA THR A 158 -16.76 21.51 -13.80
C THR A 158 -15.35 21.29 -14.36
N CYS A 159 -14.86 22.21 -15.20
CA CYS A 159 -13.51 22.19 -15.76
C CYS A 159 -12.43 22.60 -14.74
N ASN A 160 -12.72 23.54 -13.83
CA ASN A 160 -11.77 23.99 -12.80
C ASN A 160 -11.40 22.89 -11.80
N LYS A 161 -12.32 21.97 -11.49
CA LYS A 161 -12.00 20.75 -10.72
C LYS A 161 -11.04 19.85 -11.50
N CYS A 162 -11.29 19.58 -12.78
CA CYS A 162 -10.37 18.82 -13.64
C CYS A 162 -8.98 19.48 -13.78
N ARG A 163 -8.92 20.81 -13.96
CA ARG A 163 -7.67 21.57 -14.12
C ARG A 163 -6.84 21.59 -12.83
N SER A 164 -7.49 21.60 -11.67
CA SER A 164 -6.79 21.47 -10.38
C SER A 164 -6.18 20.08 -10.20
N THR A 165 -6.89 19.03 -10.60
CA THR A 165 -6.43 17.63 -10.53
C THR A 165 -5.30 17.35 -11.52
N VAL A 166 -5.39 17.85 -12.77
CA VAL A 166 -4.31 17.69 -13.76
C VAL A 166 -3.05 18.44 -13.35
N ASN A 167 -3.17 19.63 -12.74
CA ASN A 167 -2.02 20.36 -12.21
C ASN A 167 -1.44 19.71 -10.94
N PHE A 168 -2.27 19.06 -10.12
CA PHE A 168 -1.83 18.27 -8.99
C PHE A 168 -1.08 17.01 -9.43
N VAL A 169 -1.55 16.32 -10.46
CA VAL A 169 -0.89 15.16 -11.08
C VAL A 169 0.41 15.57 -11.79
N ARG A 170 0.48 16.74 -12.43
CA ARG A 170 1.73 17.27 -13.00
C ARG A 170 2.77 17.67 -11.95
N ARG A 171 2.34 18.24 -10.80
CA ARG A 171 3.26 18.63 -9.72
C ARG A 171 3.78 17.42 -8.94
N ASN A 172 3.00 16.35 -8.91
CA ASN A 172 3.32 15.11 -8.21
C ASN A 172 3.59 14.03 -9.26
N GLU A 173 4.78 14.04 -9.87
CA GLU A 173 5.33 12.99 -10.75
C GLU A 173 5.35 11.60 -10.06
N ILE A 174 4.18 11.08 -9.67
CA ILE A 174 4.02 9.90 -8.86
C ILE A 174 3.82 8.73 -9.82
N ASN A 175 4.95 8.08 -10.12
CA ASN A 175 5.12 6.64 -10.31
C ASN A 175 3.82 5.82 -10.54
N TYR A 176 3.27 5.92 -11.76
CA TYR A 176 2.15 5.11 -12.23
C TYR A 176 2.41 3.59 -12.17
N SER A 177 3.68 3.15 -12.19
CA SER A 177 4.08 1.75 -12.12
C SER A 177 3.90 1.10 -10.74
N GLY A 178 3.92 1.88 -9.65
CA GLY A 178 3.68 1.39 -8.29
C GLY A 178 2.19 1.20 -7.96
N ARG A 179 1.32 1.96 -8.62
CA ARG A 179 -0.11 2.10 -8.28
C ARG A 179 -0.96 0.92 -8.74
N ARG A 180 -0.79 0.45 -9.98
CA ARG A 180 -1.47 -0.78 -10.50
C ARG A 180 -1.09 -2.03 -9.70
N ARG A 181 0.15 -2.11 -9.22
CA ARG A 181 0.61 -3.22 -8.38
C ARG A 181 -0.09 -3.24 -7.02
N ILE A 182 -0.27 -2.07 -6.40
CA ILE A 182 -1.02 -1.93 -5.14
C ILE A 182 -2.51 -2.24 -5.36
N GLU A 183 -3.11 -1.79 -6.46
CA GLU A 183 -4.50 -2.12 -6.82
C GLU A 183 -4.73 -3.62 -7.02
N ASN A 184 -3.83 -4.31 -7.74
CA ASN A 184 -3.92 -5.77 -7.95
C ASN A 184 -3.67 -6.54 -6.65
N GLU A 185 -2.66 -6.15 -5.85
CA GLU A 185 -2.37 -6.74 -4.53
C GLU A 185 -3.55 -6.54 -3.55
N LEU A 186 -4.22 -5.38 -3.57
CA LEU A 186 -5.36 -5.07 -2.67
C LEU A 186 -6.69 -5.69 -3.11
N ARG A 187 -6.89 -5.93 -4.41
CA ARG A 187 -8.07 -6.62 -4.97
C ARG A 187 -7.96 -8.15 -4.93
N GLY A 188 -6.82 -8.70 -4.51
CA GLY A 188 -6.57 -10.14 -4.49
C GLY A 188 -6.49 -10.77 -5.89
N VAL A 189 -6.23 -9.96 -6.91
CA VAL A 189 -6.06 -10.42 -8.29
C VAL A 189 -4.56 -10.61 -8.52
N ASN A 190 -4.09 -11.85 -8.41
CA ASN A 190 -2.76 -12.25 -8.91
C ASN A 190 -2.72 -12.22 -10.44
#